data_AF-A0A139I1H4-F1
#
_entry.id   AF-A0A139I1H4-F1
#
_cell.length_a   1.000
_cell.length_b   1.000
_cell.length_c   1.000
_cell.angle_alpha   90.00
_cell.angle_beta   90.00
_cell.angle_gamma   90.00
#
_symmetry.space_group_name_H-M   'P 1'
#
loop_
_entity.id
_entity.type
_entity.pdbx_description
1 polymer ?
#
loop_
_entity_poly.entity_id
_entity_poly.type
_entity_poly.pdbx_seq_one_letter_code
_entity_poly.pdbx_strand_id
1 'polypeptide(L)'
;MPASNPPTSVHPPHICIPNALAEVVEYKNACWQAARKCSTDALALTDAPVIIIFISTTHADNTPSNTKTHTALATKLSIPTFFWQAKVQNASGYFYARHHATPADPHYMTLTHFLIKYATGVDQESGLDKAYDWHKQSFLTLHNPRKQTTTLICVDVAPPLHTHILQLVQARPVPELTSHPFVIHGSILEHILTLYDNAIWDFRNFVRAQEQERPTIQHPHPDYIAMHELARHVMHSSEVSETALDVIDSMLEELERYQKKHHHHHHPQPPHTNHLDPASEIRRHRSLLKAIHLRSRALHERLRNEINLAFHISTQADSLVQQKIATLSRRDSNATRTISILGLVFLPGTFISAIFSMSFFNYQQPSNHSPASWAMSEKFWIYWVVAIPVTLITIGVWWYWQQQQQETPNHNNNNNVDESPASKKKNFSLPLRSHTVPIDPKETKTFPCY
;
A
#
# COMPACT_ATOMS: atom_id res chain seq x y z
N MET A 1 10.24 -3.99 19.66
CA MET A 1 9.16 -4.65 20.42
C MET A 1 9.36 -6.15 20.30
N PRO A 2 9.26 -6.93 21.38
CA PRO A 2 9.44 -8.38 21.32
C PRO A 2 8.34 -9.00 20.46
N ALA A 3 8.70 -10.01 19.68
CA ALA A 3 7.82 -10.70 18.75
C ALA A 3 6.71 -11.45 19.52
N SER A 4 5.49 -10.93 19.48
CA SER A 4 4.30 -11.77 19.66
C SER A 4 4.23 -12.71 18.45
N ASN A 5 4.22 -14.02 18.70
CA ASN A 5 4.00 -15.01 17.65
C ASN A 5 2.73 -14.65 16.85
N PRO A 6 2.76 -14.77 15.51
CA PRO A 6 1.58 -14.50 14.70
C PRO A 6 0.46 -15.49 15.06
N PRO A 7 -0.82 -15.08 15.01
CA PRO A 7 -1.92 -16.03 15.03
C PRO A 7 -1.73 -17.04 13.88
N THR A 8 -1.99 -18.32 14.14
CA THR A 8 -2.02 -19.36 13.10
C THR A 8 -2.94 -18.91 11.97
N SER A 9 -2.40 -18.73 10.77
CA SER A 9 -3.14 -18.12 9.67
C SER A 9 -4.30 -19.02 9.28
N VAL A 10 -5.52 -18.63 9.62
CA VAL A 10 -6.75 -19.24 9.10
C VAL A 10 -6.98 -18.64 7.72
N HIS A 11 -6.10 -18.95 6.77
CA HIS A 11 -6.30 -18.60 5.38
C HIS A 11 -6.91 -19.80 4.70
N PRO A 12 -8.21 -19.79 4.40
CA PRO A 12 -8.72 -20.76 3.47
C PRO A 12 -7.95 -20.63 2.15
N PRO A 13 -7.52 -21.74 1.53
CA PRO A 13 -6.98 -21.70 0.16
C PRO A 13 -8.01 -21.04 -0.75
N HIS A 14 -7.61 -20.47 -1.88
CA HIS A 14 -8.49 -19.88 -2.90
C HIS A 14 -9.86 -20.56 -2.95
N ILE A 15 -10.89 -19.84 -2.52
CA ILE A 15 -12.26 -20.36 -2.48
C ILE A 15 -13.11 -19.36 -3.24
N CYS A 16 -13.14 -19.62 -4.54
CA CYS A 16 -14.40 -19.81 -5.26
C CYS A 16 -15.54 -19.98 -4.25
N ILE A 17 -16.63 -19.22 -4.34
CA ILE A 17 -17.81 -19.43 -3.50
C ILE A 17 -18.85 -20.24 -4.31
N PRO A 18 -18.62 -21.55 -4.63
CA PRO A 18 -19.64 -22.40 -5.18
C PRO A 18 -20.31 -23.13 -4.02
N ASN A 19 -21.38 -22.55 -3.48
CA ASN A 19 -22.35 -23.38 -2.78
C ASN A 19 -23.72 -23.07 -3.34
N ALA A 20 -24.15 -23.87 -4.33
CA ALA A 20 -25.50 -23.80 -4.87
C ALA A 20 -26.57 -24.20 -3.84
N LEU A 21 -26.16 -24.81 -2.72
CA LEU A 21 -27.02 -25.25 -1.63
C LEU A 21 -26.82 -24.36 -0.40
N ALA A 22 -27.93 -23.99 0.22
CA ALA A 22 -27.95 -23.37 1.54
C ALA A 22 -27.61 -24.41 2.61
N GLU A 23 -26.82 -24.02 3.59
CA GLU A 23 -26.52 -24.81 4.78
C GLU A 23 -27.28 -24.22 5.98
N VAL A 24 -28.03 -25.05 6.69
CA VAL A 24 -28.88 -24.62 7.81
C VAL A 24 -28.51 -25.40 9.06
N VAL A 25 -28.32 -24.68 10.16
CA VAL A 25 -28.08 -25.23 11.50
C VAL A 25 -29.12 -24.65 12.44
N GLU A 26 -29.80 -25.51 13.20
CA GLU A 26 -30.91 -25.10 14.07
C GLU A 26 -30.68 -25.61 15.49
N TYR A 27 -31.12 -24.84 16.48
CA TYR A 27 -31.20 -25.29 17.87
C TYR A 27 -32.62 -25.76 18.16
N LYS A 28 -32.81 -27.05 18.46
CA LYS A 28 -34.11 -27.67 18.75
C LYS A 28 -33.96 -28.69 19.86
N ASN A 29 -35.00 -28.90 20.67
CA ASN A 29 -35.01 -29.90 21.74
C ASN A 29 -33.79 -29.82 22.68
N ALA A 30 -33.41 -28.58 23.04
CA ALA A 30 -32.25 -28.27 23.87
C ALA A 30 -30.87 -28.69 23.31
N CYS A 31 -30.75 -29.00 22.01
CA CYS A 31 -29.48 -29.32 21.37
C CYS A 31 -29.34 -28.71 19.96
N TRP A 32 -28.09 -28.47 19.56
CA TRP A 32 -27.76 -28.09 18.19
C TRP A 32 -27.91 -29.29 17.26
N GLN A 33 -28.67 -29.11 16.20
CA GLN A 33 -28.88 -30.15 15.19
C GLN A 33 -27.71 -30.17 14.20
N ALA A 34 -27.50 -31.33 13.56
CA ALA A 34 -26.52 -31.45 12.49
C ALA A 34 -26.87 -30.52 11.31
N ALA A 35 -25.84 -29.98 10.66
CA ALA A 35 -26.03 -29.09 9.51
C ALA A 35 -26.77 -29.82 8.37
N ARG A 36 -27.86 -29.23 7.90
CA ARG A 36 -28.64 -29.73 6.76
C ARG A 36 -28.36 -28.87 5.54
N LYS A 37 -28.14 -29.49 4.38
CA LYS A 37 -28.00 -28.79 3.10
C LYS A 37 -29.30 -28.89 2.32
N CYS A 38 -29.77 -27.78 1.76
CA CYS A 38 -30.96 -27.75 0.91
C CYS A 38 -30.84 -26.70 -0.20
N SER A 39 -31.67 -26.81 -1.24
CA SER A 39 -31.78 -25.75 -2.25
C SER A 39 -32.27 -24.45 -1.62
N THR A 40 -31.79 -23.30 -2.10
CA THR A 40 -32.28 -21.96 -1.72
C THR A 40 -33.79 -21.83 -1.95
N ASP A 41 -34.32 -22.50 -2.97
CA ASP A 41 -35.75 -22.48 -3.29
C ASP A 41 -36.59 -23.30 -2.30
N ALA A 42 -35.99 -24.27 -1.59
CA ALA A 42 -36.68 -25.08 -0.58
C ALA A 42 -36.50 -24.51 0.85
N LEU A 43 -35.76 -23.41 1.00
CA LEU A 43 -35.47 -22.81 2.29
C LEU A 43 -36.74 -22.21 2.91
N ALA A 44 -37.00 -22.54 4.17
CA ALA A 44 -38.07 -21.96 4.98
C ALA A 44 -37.59 -21.81 6.42
N LEU A 45 -37.97 -20.70 7.06
CA LEU A 45 -37.71 -20.47 8.48
C LEU A 45 -38.58 -21.42 9.31
N THR A 46 -37.98 -22.05 10.31
CA THR A 46 -38.69 -22.89 11.29
C THR A 46 -38.94 -22.10 12.58
N ASP A 47 -39.76 -22.61 13.50
CA ASP A 47 -39.98 -21.98 14.82
C ASP A 47 -38.86 -22.33 15.84
N ALA A 48 -37.66 -22.64 15.37
CA ALA A 48 -36.52 -22.89 16.26
C ALA A 48 -36.08 -21.59 16.98
N PRO A 49 -35.70 -21.65 18.27
CA PRO A 49 -35.18 -20.50 19.01
C PRO A 49 -33.99 -19.83 18.32
N VAL A 50 -33.06 -20.61 17.77
CA VAL A 50 -31.91 -20.08 17.02
C VAL A 50 -31.72 -20.84 15.73
N ILE A 51 -31.56 -20.10 14.63
CA ILE A 51 -31.30 -20.62 13.29
C ILE A 51 -30.09 -19.90 12.70
N ILE A 52 -29.16 -20.66 12.12
CA ILE A 52 -28.01 -20.13 11.37
C ILE A 52 -28.11 -20.67 9.95
N ILE A 53 -28.06 -19.78 8.97
CA ILE A 53 -28.19 -20.11 7.55
C ILE A 53 -26.98 -19.56 6.82
N PHE A 54 -26.29 -20.38 6.04
CA PHE A 54 -25.26 -19.94 5.10
C PHE A 54 -25.81 -20.04 3.68
N ILE A 55 -25.75 -18.95 2.93
CA ILE A 55 -26.13 -18.88 1.52
C ILE A 55 -25.04 -18.20 0.70
N SER A 56 -24.97 -18.55 -0.59
CA SER A 56 -24.12 -17.89 -1.57
C SER A 56 -24.97 -17.11 -2.56
N THR A 57 -24.50 -15.93 -2.96
CA THR A 57 -25.08 -15.11 -4.04
C THR A 57 -24.44 -15.41 -5.39
N THR A 58 -23.38 -16.21 -5.42
CA THR A 58 -22.71 -16.70 -6.63
C THR A 58 -22.93 -18.20 -6.79
N HIS A 59 -23.25 -18.60 -8.02
CA HIS A 59 -23.36 -20.00 -8.40
C HIS A 59 -21.98 -20.66 -8.48
N ALA A 60 -21.99 -21.99 -8.66
CA ALA A 60 -20.76 -22.78 -8.63
C ALA A 60 -19.77 -22.51 -9.76
N ASP A 61 -20.26 -21.89 -10.83
CA ASP A 61 -19.55 -21.45 -12.01
C ASP A 61 -19.14 -19.96 -11.95
N ASN A 62 -19.20 -19.34 -10.76
CA ASN A 62 -19.01 -17.90 -10.52
C ASN A 62 -20.01 -16.99 -11.25
N THR A 63 -21.11 -17.52 -11.79
CA THR A 63 -22.18 -16.67 -12.31
C THR A 63 -22.99 -16.08 -11.16
N PRO A 64 -23.36 -14.78 -11.22
CA PRO A 64 -24.21 -14.19 -10.20
C PRO A 64 -25.60 -14.85 -10.20
N SER A 65 -26.14 -15.06 -9.01
CA SER A 65 -27.49 -15.63 -8.85
C SER A 65 -28.55 -14.80 -9.57
N ASN A 66 -29.57 -15.48 -10.08
CA ASN A 66 -30.59 -14.85 -10.91
C ASN A 66 -31.61 -14.04 -10.09
N THR A 67 -32.33 -13.15 -10.77
CA THR A 67 -33.37 -12.28 -10.16
C THR A 67 -34.52 -13.07 -9.52
N LYS A 68 -34.82 -14.29 -10.00
CA LYS A 68 -35.87 -15.14 -9.41
C LYS A 68 -35.45 -15.62 -8.02
N THR A 69 -34.20 -16.08 -7.87
CA THR A 69 -33.61 -16.48 -6.59
C THR A 69 -33.55 -15.31 -5.62
N HIS A 70 -33.16 -14.11 -6.09
CA HIS A 70 -33.17 -12.89 -5.27
C HIS A 70 -34.58 -12.56 -4.75
N THR A 71 -35.59 -12.68 -5.61
CA THR A 71 -37.00 -12.42 -5.25
C THR A 71 -37.52 -13.46 -4.27
N ALA A 72 -37.17 -14.74 -4.48
CA ALA A 72 -37.53 -15.82 -3.56
C ALA A 72 -36.90 -15.62 -2.17
N LEU A 73 -35.62 -15.28 -2.11
CA LEU A 73 -34.90 -14.98 -0.87
C LEU A 73 -35.45 -13.73 -0.18
N ALA A 74 -35.77 -12.67 -0.94
CA ALA A 74 -36.40 -11.47 -0.40
C ALA A 74 -37.77 -11.77 0.24
N THR A 75 -38.55 -12.64 -0.39
CA THR A 75 -39.89 -13.01 0.10
C THR A 75 -39.82 -13.95 1.31
N LYS A 76 -38.93 -14.94 1.28
CA LYS A 76 -38.86 -16.01 2.29
C LYS A 76 -38.04 -15.66 3.52
N LEU A 77 -36.96 -14.90 3.33
CA LEU A 77 -36.02 -14.51 4.38
C LEU A 77 -36.08 -13.03 4.72
N SER A 78 -37.05 -12.31 4.15
CA SER A 78 -37.21 -10.86 4.30
C SER A 78 -36.00 -10.02 3.85
N ILE A 79 -35.06 -10.59 3.08
CA ILE A 79 -33.86 -9.88 2.61
C ILE A 79 -34.29 -8.66 1.78
N PRO A 80 -33.88 -7.43 2.14
CA PRO A 80 -34.30 -6.23 1.41
C PRO A 80 -33.89 -6.28 -0.06
N THR A 81 -34.78 -5.89 -0.97
CA THR A 81 -34.50 -5.93 -2.42
C THR A 81 -33.32 -5.05 -2.84
N PHE A 82 -33.05 -3.97 -2.10
CA PHE A 82 -31.89 -3.11 -2.35
C PHE A 82 -30.56 -3.83 -2.14
N PHE A 83 -30.51 -4.88 -1.32
CA PHE A 83 -29.31 -5.66 -1.04
C PHE A 83 -28.66 -6.15 -2.33
N TRP A 84 -29.48 -6.58 -3.30
CA TRP A 84 -29.02 -7.17 -4.56
C TRP A 84 -28.48 -6.15 -5.58
N GLN A 85 -28.53 -4.85 -5.28
CA GLN A 85 -28.02 -3.82 -6.19
C GLN A 85 -26.49 -3.86 -6.21
N ALA A 86 -25.89 -3.72 -7.40
CA ALA A 86 -24.43 -3.76 -7.58
C ALA A 86 -23.68 -2.77 -6.66
N LYS A 87 -24.21 -1.55 -6.50
CA LYS A 87 -23.60 -0.55 -5.59
C LYS A 87 -23.55 -0.98 -4.13
N VAL A 88 -24.51 -1.81 -3.69
CA VAL A 88 -24.61 -2.30 -2.32
C VAL A 88 -23.72 -3.53 -2.15
N GLN A 89 -23.64 -4.39 -3.16
CA GLN A 89 -22.76 -5.56 -3.17
C GLN A 89 -21.27 -5.21 -3.30
N ASN A 90 -20.95 -4.06 -3.90
CA ASN A 90 -19.57 -3.60 -4.09
C ASN A 90 -19.12 -2.58 -3.02
N ALA A 91 -19.96 -2.30 -2.01
CA ALA A 91 -19.59 -1.38 -0.94
C ALA A 91 -18.56 -2.01 0.00
N SER A 92 -17.59 -1.23 0.49
CA SER A 92 -16.58 -1.71 1.45
C SER A 92 -17.19 -2.13 2.79
N GLY A 93 -18.33 -1.55 3.16
CA GLY A 93 -19.09 -1.90 4.34
C GLY A 93 -20.28 -0.96 4.54
N TYR A 94 -21.33 -1.45 5.18
CA TYR A 94 -22.46 -0.64 5.62
C TYR A 94 -23.27 -1.37 6.70
N PHE A 95 -24.03 -0.59 7.47
CA PHE A 95 -25.01 -1.07 8.43
C PHE A 95 -26.40 -0.60 8.03
N TYR A 96 -27.38 -1.47 8.20
CA TYR A 96 -28.78 -1.16 8.00
C TYR A 96 -29.61 -1.86 9.07
N ALA A 97 -30.59 -1.15 9.63
CA ALA A 97 -31.55 -1.73 10.55
C ALA A 97 -32.97 -1.32 10.17
N ARG A 98 -33.92 -2.23 10.40
CA ARG A 98 -35.34 -1.99 10.24
C ARG A 98 -36.09 -2.67 11.36
N HIS A 99 -36.89 -1.89 12.07
CA HIS A 99 -37.89 -2.39 12.99
C HIS A 99 -39.23 -2.57 12.25
N HIS A 100 -39.57 -3.80 11.88
CA HIS A 100 -40.86 -4.10 11.27
C HIS A 100 -41.85 -4.51 12.36
N ALA A 101 -42.63 -3.54 12.84
CA ALA A 101 -43.72 -3.80 13.78
C ALA A 101 -45.05 -3.82 13.04
N THR A 102 -45.38 -4.97 12.45
CA THR A 102 -46.80 -5.28 12.35
C THR A 102 -47.28 -5.70 13.75
N PRO A 103 -48.48 -5.29 14.21
CA PRO A 103 -48.99 -5.67 15.53
C PRO A 103 -49.07 -7.18 15.76
N ALA A 104 -49.12 -7.98 14.69
CA ALA A 104 -49.19 -9.44 14.72
C ALA A 104 -47.80 -10.11 14.89
N ASP A 105 -46.74 -9.59 14.25
CA ASP A 105 -45.43 -10.25 14.23
C ASP A 105 -44.29 -9.21 14.24
N PRO A 106 -43.88 -8.72 15.43
CA PRO A 106 -42.80 -7.76 15.53
C PRO A 106 -41.47 -8.46 15.26
N HIS A 107 -40.75 -8.01 14.24
CA HIS A 107 -39.40 -8.47 13.93
C HIS A 107 -38.44 -7.29 13.85
N TYR A 108 -37.28 -7.46 14.47
CA TYR A 108 -36.15 -6.56 14.32
C TYR A 108 -35.16 -7.17 13.32
N MET A 109 -34.90 -6.45 12.25
CA MET A 109 -33.96 -6.85 11.22
C MET A 109 -32.75 -5.95 11.26
N THR A 110 -31.56 -6.53 11.19
CA THR A 110 -30.35 -5.79 10.81
C THR A 110 -29.63 -6.48 9.65
N LEU A 111 -28.86 -5.70 8.91
CA LEU A 111 -28.02 -6.12 7.82
C LEU A 111 -26.67 -5.41 7.97
N THR A 112 -25.61 -6.19 8.15
CA THR A 112 -24.23 -5.71 8.18
C THR A 112 -23.46 -6.27 7.01
N HIS A 113 -22.65 -5.44 6.36
CA HIS A 113 -21.78 -5.84 5.27
C HIS A 113 -20.34 -5.48 5.59
N PHE A 114 -19.42 -6.39 5.30
CA PHE A 114 -17.98 -6.20 5.47
C PHE A 114 -17.22 -6.72 4.26
N LEU A 115 -16.23 -5.93 3.84
CA LEU A 115 -15.24 -6.31 2.85
C LEU A 115 -13.87 -6.41 3.52
N ILE A 116 -13.19 -7.54 3.31
CA ILE A 116 -11.85 -7.79 3.87
C ILE A 116 -10.92 -8.17 2.73
N LYS A 117 -9.85 -7.40 2.56
CA LYS A 117 -8.75 -7.77 1.65
C LYS A 117 -7.73 -8.58 2.41
N TYR A 118 -7.29 -9.71 1.87
CA TYR A 118 -6.25 -10.55 2.47
C TYR A 118 -5.22 -10.97 1.42
N ALA A 119 -4.05 -11.40 1.86
CA ALA A 119 -3.02 -11.91 0.96
C ALA A 119 -3.12 -13.44 0.88
N THR A 120 -3.04 -14.00 -0.33
CA THR A 120 -3.20 -15.45 -0.55
C THR A 120 -1.92 -16.24 -0.35
N GLY A 121 -0.76 -15.56 -0.25
CA GLY A 121 0.53 -16.18 0.03
C GLY A 121 1.05 -17.15 -1.03
N VAL A 122 0.36 -17.30 -2.17
CA VAL A 122 0.58 -18.42 -3.09
C VAL A 122 1.91 -18.33 -3.85
N ASP A 123 2.49 -17.16 -4.09
CA ASP A 123 3.83 -17.08 -4.69
C ASP A 123 4.49 -15.73 -4.38
N GLN A 124 5.55 -15.72 -3.56
CA GLN A 124 6.43 -14.54 -3.46
C GLN A 124 7.17 -14.27 -4.79
N GLU A 125 7.30 -15.28 -5.67
CA GLU A 125 7.96 -15.18 -6.97
C GLU A 125 7.09 -14.58 -8.09
N SER A 126 5.75 -14.63 -7.97
CA SER A 126 4.82 -14.23 -9.04
C SER A 126 4.41 -12.75 -9.03
N GLY A 127 4.93 -11.96 -8.07
CA GLY A 127 4.55 -10.57 -7.87
C GLY A 127 3.21 -10.40 -7.13
N LEU A 128 3.10 -9.32 -6.34
CA LEU A 128 1.99 -9.11 -5.41
C LEU A 128 0.61 -8.90 -6.10
N ASP A 129 0.60 -8.54 -7.38
CA ASP A 129 -0.61 -8.32 -8.19
C ASP A 129 -1.53 -9.56 -8.29
N LYS A 130 -1.00 -10.76 -8.05
CA LYS A 130 -1.79 -12.01 -8.07
C LYS A 130 -1.89 -12.69 -6.70
N ALA A 131 -1.29 -12.11 -5.66
CA ALA A 131 -1.15 -12.72 -4.33
C ALA A 131 -2.14 -12.13 -3.30
N TYR A 132 -3.33 -11.72 -3.73
CA TYR A 132 -4.38 -11.22 -2.85
C TYR A 132 -5.76 -11.66 -3.33
N ASP A 133 -6.72 -11.64 -2.41
CA ASP A 133 -8.12 -11.90 -2.68
C ASP A 133 -9.01 -11.13 -1.69
N TRP A 134 -10.32 -11.23 -1.86
CA TRP A 134 -11.30 -10.48 -1.08
C TRP A 134 -12.35 -11.41 -0.47
N HIS A 135 -12.57 -11.26 0.83
CA HIS A 135 -13.74 -11.80 1.51
C HIS A 135 -14.82 -10.73 1.55
N LYS A 136 -15.90 -10.96 0.82
CA LYS A 136 -17.14 -10.19 0.92
C LYS A 136 -18.12 -10.99 1.77
N GLN A 137 -18.53 -10.46 2.91
CA GLN A 137 -19.45 -11.16 3.81
C GLN A 137 -20.57 -10.23 4.26
N SER A 138 -21.81 -10.72 4.19
CA SER A 138 -22.96 -10.00 4.76
C SER A 138 -23.67 -10.85 5.79
N PHE A 139 -24.18 -10.21 6.83
CA PHE A 139 -24.95 -10.88 7.87
C PHE A 139 -26.29 -10.18 8.00
N LEU A 140 -27.35 -10.94 7.82
CA LEU A 140 -28.71 -10.52 8.16
C LEU A 140 -29.07 -11.15 9.51
N THR A 141 -29.54 -10.34 10.46
CA THR A 141 -30.12 -10.85 11.70
C THR A 141 -31.61 -10.56 11.71
N LEU A 142 -32.38 -11.56 12.09
CA LEU A 142 -33.83 -11.47 12.29
C LEU A 142 -34.12 -11.88 13.72
N HIS A 143 -34.66 -10.97 14.50
CA HIS A 143 -34.99 -11.22 15.90
C HIS A 143 -36.47 -10.96 16.17
N ASN A 144 -37.15 -11.95 16.74
CA ASN A 144 -38.52 -11.83 17.18
C ASN A 144 -38.58 -11.85 18.71
N PRO A 145 -38.85 -10.72 19.37
CA PRO A 145 -38.88 -10.67 20.83
C PRO A 145 -40.08 -11.42 21.43
N ARG A 146 -41.18 -11.61 20.68
CA ARG A 146 -42.36 -12.34 21.17
C ARG A 146 -42.17 -13.84 21.12
N LYS A 147 -41.64 -14.34 20.01
CA LYS A 147 -41.34 -15.77 19.82
C LYS A 147 -40.02 -16.19 20.48
N GLN A 148 -39.22 -15.21 20.94
CA GLN A 148 -37.85 -15.42 21.41
C GLN A 148 -37.03 -16.21 20.39
N THR A 149 -37.14 -15.83 19.11
CA THR A 149 -36.39 -16.46 18.03
C THR A 149 -35.35 -15.49 17.47
N THR A 150 -34.18 -16.02 17.12
CA THR A 150 -33.09 -15.28 16.47
C THR A 150 -32.53 -16.08 15.31
N THR A 151 -32.59 -15.51 14.11
CA THR A 151 -32.03 -16.10 12.90
C THR A 151 -30.85 -15.28 12.42
N LEU A 152 -29.71 -15.93 12.19
CA LEU A 152 -28.54 -15.38 11.52
C LEU A 152 -28.45 -15.95 10.11
N ILE A 153 -28.39 -15.07 9.11
CA ILE A 153 -28.18 -15.45 7.71
C ILE A 153 -26.85 -14.86 7.27
N CYS A 154 -25.89 -15.75 7.07
CA CYS A 154 -24.55 -15.49 6.55
C CYS A 154 -24.59 -15.59 5.03
N VAL A 155 -24.21 -14.52 4.35
CA VAL A 155 -24.22 -14.41 2.89
C VAL A 155 -22.79 -14.24 2.40
N ASP A 156 -22.40 -15.07 1.43
CA ASP A 156 -21.07 -15.08 0.79
C ASP A 156 -19.90 -15.37 1.76
N VAL A 157 -20.19 -16.05 2.88
CA VAL A 157 -19.15 -16.56 3.77
C VAL A 157 -18.52 -17.80 3.14
N ALA A 158 -17.19 -17.85 3.07
CA ALA A 158 -16.48 -19.01 2.53
C ALA A 158 -16.71 -20.26 3.40
N PRO A 159 -16.90 -21.47 2.82
CA PRO A 159 -17.19 -22.68 3.59
C PRO A 159 -16.25 -22.99 4.77
N PRO A 160 -14.92 -22.78 4.69
CA PRO A 160 -14.04 -23.02 5.84
C PRO A 160 -14.26 -22.07 7.01
N LEU A 161 -14.90 -20.92 6.77
CA LEU A 161 -15.23 -19.93 7.79
C LEU A 161 -16.58 -20.23 8.47
N HIS A 162 -17.41 -21.12 7.91
CA HIS A 162 -18.69 -21.50 8.51
C HIS A 162 -18.49 -22.10 9.91
N THR A 163 -17.51 -22.98 10.06
CA THR A 163 -17.19 -23.64 11.34
C THR A 163 -16.79 -22.64 12.41
N HIS A 164 -16.02 -21.61 12.06
CA HIS A 164 -15.62 -20.57 13.00
C HIS A 164 -16.84 -19.77 13.50
N ILE A 165 -17.75 -19.36 12.62
CA ILE A 165 -18.98 -18.66 13.01
C ILE A 165 -19.86 -19.56 13.88
N LEU A 166 -20.04 -20.83 13.48
CA LEU A 166 -20.82 -21.79 14.25
C LEU A 166 -20.25 -21.95 15.67
N GLN A 167 -18.93 -22.10 15.82
CA GLN A 167 -18.29 -22.18 17.14
C GLN A 167 -18.56 -20.94 18.00
N LEU A 168 -18.43 -19.73 17.42
CA LEU A 168 -18.66 -18.47 18.14
C LEU A 168 -20.11 -18.27 18.56
N VAL A 169 -21.09 -18.76 17.79
CA VAL A 169 -22.51 -18.68 18.16
C VAL A 169 -22.87 -19.80 19.15
N GLN A 170 -22.41 -21.02 18.92
CA GLN A 170 -22.68 -22.19 19.77
C GLN A 170 -22.05 -22.08 21.17
N ALA A 171 -20.97 -21.30 21.31
CA ALA A 171 -20.36 -21.01 22.60
C ALA A 171 -21.24 -20.14 23.52
N ARG A 172 -22.26 -19.46 22.99
CA ARG A 172 -23.18 -18.62 23.77
C ARG A 172 -24.43 -19.41 24.20
N PRO A 173 -24.94 -19.20 25.43
CA PRO A 173 -26.22 -19.75 25.84
C PRO A 173 -27.36 -19.28 24.93
N VAL A 174 -28.20 -20.20 24.49
CA VAL A 174 -29.36 -19.89 23.64
C VAL A 174 -30.31 -18.84 24.27
N PRO A 175 -30.61 -18.88 25.59
CA PRO A 175 -31.42 -17.83 26.21
C PRO A 175 -30.83 -16.43 26.10
N GLU A 176 -29.50 -16.29 26.03
CA GLU A 176 -28.85 -14.98 25.81
C GLU A 176 -29.02 -14.54 24.36
N LEU A 177 -28.80 -15.45 23.39
CA LEU A 177 -28.95 -15.17 21.97
C LEU A 177 -30.36 -14.71 21.62
N THR A 178 -31.38 -15.24 22.29
CA THR A 178 -32.79 -14.90 22.07
C THR A 178 -33.30 -13.76 22.95
N SER A 179 -32.46 -13.21 23.83
CA SER A 179 -32.85 -12.13 24.75
C SER A 179 -32.87 -10.74 24.12
N HIS A 180 -31.99 -10.48 23.14
CA HIS A 180 -31.84 -9.15 22.55
C HIS A 180 -31.30 -9.22 21.10
N PRO A 181 -31.80 -8.38 20.17
CA PRO A 181 -31.41 -8.42 18.76
C PRO A 181 -29.92 -8.20 18.46
N PHE A 182 -29.16 -7.64 19.40
CA PHE A 182 -27.77 -7.23 19.19
C PHE A 182 -26.76 -8.20 19.82
N VAL A 183 -27.20 -9.19 20.61
CA VAL A 183 -26.29 -10.14 21.28
C VAL A 183 -25.51 -10.98 20.28
N ILE A 184 -26.18 -11.44 19.21
CA ILE A 184 -25.56 -12.23 18.15
C ILE A 184 -24.48 -11.45 17.38
N HIS A 185 -24.56 -10.12 17.35
CA HIS A 185 -23.53 -9.28 16.71
C HIS A 185 -22.18 -9.38 17.42
N GLY A 186 -22.14 -9.72 18.71
CA GLY A 186 -20.87 -10.03 19.38
C GLY A 186 -20.14 -11.18 18.69
N SER A 187 -20.83 -12.27 18.33
CA SER A 187 -20.22 -13.40 17.62
C SER A 187 -19.83 -13.04 16.17
N ILE A 188 -20.63 -12.21 15.49
CA ILE A 188 -20.31 -11.72 14.13
C ILE A 188 -19.05 -10.85 14.16
N LEU A 189 -18.97 -9.91 15.10
CA LEU A 189 -17.85 -8.98 15.18
C LEU A 189 -16.55 -9.69 15.60
N GLU A 190 -16.60 -10.70 16.47
CA GLU A 190 -15.41 -11.49 16.83
C GLU A 190 -14.85 -12.25 15.60
N HIS A 191 -15.75 -12.81 14.77
CA HIS A 191 -15.37 -13.41 13.50
C HIS A 191 -14.68 -12.40 12.58
N ILE A 192 -15.29 -11.24 12.38
CA ILE A 192 -14.79 -10.19 11.49
C ILE A 192 -13.46 -9.60 11.98
N LEU A 193 -13.30 -9.40 13.29
CA LEU A 193 -12.04 -8.98 13.89
C LEU A 193 -10.91 -9.96 13.61
N THR A 194 -11.17 -11.26 13.73
CA THR A 194 -10.17 -12.29 13.44
C THR A 194 -9.70 -12.22 11.99
N LEU A 195 -10.63 -11.99 11.04
CA LEU A 195 -10.28 -11.84 9.62
C LEU A 195 -9.47 -10.57 9.36
N TYR A 196 -9.87 -9.42 9.91
CA TYR A 196 -9.09 -8.19 9.77
C TYR A 196 -7.71 -8.27 10.42
N ASP A 197 -7.60 -8.91 11.59
CA ASP A 197 -6.31 -9.10 12.25
C ASP A 197 -5.39 -9.92 11.34
N ASN A 198 -5.82 -11.11 10.91
CA ASN A 198 -5.05 -11.99 10.04
C ASN A 198 -4.62 -11.29 8.75
N ALA A 199 -5.55 -10.65 8.04
CA ALA A 199 -5.27 -9.91 6.81
C ALA A 199 -4.18 -8.83 6.98
N ILE A 200 -4.24 -8.07 8.07
CA ILE A 200 -3.24 -7.02 8.35
C ILE A 200 -1.90 -7.63 8.76
N TRP A 201 -1.90 -8.78 9.47
CA TRP A 201 -0.68 -9.53 9.75
C TRP A 201 0.01 -9.99 8.47
N ASP A 202 -0.75 -10.42 7.46
CA ASP A 202 -0.18 -10.85 6.17
C ASP A 202 0.52 -9.71 5.45
N PHE A 203 -0.19 -8.59 5.25
CA PHE A 203 0.41 -7.43 4.58
C PHE A 203 1.63 -6.92 5.32
N ARG A 204 1.64 -6.97 6.65
CA ARG A 204 2.84 -6.62 7.41
C ARG A 204 4.01 -7.55 7.14
N ASN A 205 3.77 -8.84 6.91
CA ASN A 205 4.85 -9.77 6.56
C ASN A 205 5.47 -9.42 5.20
N PHE A 206 4.67 -9.02 4.21
CA PHE A 206 5.19 -8.51 2.94
C PHE A 206 6.00 -7.23 3.10
N VAL A 207 5.52 -6.27 3.91
CA VAL A 207 6.28 -5.05 4.19
C VAL A 207 7.59 -5.37 4.89
N ARG A 208 7.58 -6.31 5.84
CA ARG A 208 8.80 -6.75 6.52
C ARG A 208 9.80 -7.41 5.58
N ALA A 209 9.35 -8.18 4.59
CA ALA A 209 10.22 -8.74 3.56
C ALA A 209 10.90 -7.61 2.76
N GLN A 210 10.13 -6.59 2.36
CA GLN A 210 10.69 -5.40 1.69
C GLN A 210 11.68 -4.61 2.58
N GLU A 211 11.41 -4.50 3.88
CA GLU A 211 12.33 -3.87 4.84
C GLU A 211 13.67 -4.64 4.97
N GLN A 212 13.67 -5.95 4.73
CA GLN A 212 14.88 -6.79 4.79
C GLN A 212 15.73 -6.68 3.52
N GLU A 213 15.11 -6.39 2.38
CA GLU A 213 15.74 -6.24 1.07
C GLU A 213 15.98 -4.78 0.69
N ARG A 214 16.34 -3.93 1.67
CA ARG A 214 16.57 -2.50 1.44
C ARG A 214 17.66 -2.25 0.39
N PRO A 215 17.43 -1.32 -0.54
CA PRO A 215 18.45 -0.96 -1.52
C PRO A 215 19.67 -0.34 -0.82
N THR A 216 20.83 -0.52 -1.43
CA THR A 216 22.07 0.11 -0.98
C THR A 216 22.69 0.92 -2.10
N ILE A 217 23.70 1.72 -1.80
CA ILE A 217 24.43 2.47 -2.82
C ILE A 217 25.07 1.51 -3.85
N GLN A 218 25.44 0.29 -3.44
CA GLN A 218 25.98 -0.74 -4.35
C GLN A 218 24.90 -1.38 -5.23
N HIS A 219 23.66 -1.47 -4.74
CA HIS A 219 22.53 -2.04 -5.46
C HIS A 219 21.34 -1.05 -5.43
N PRO A 220 21.38 0.02 -6.24
CA PRO A 220 20.47 1.16 -6.13
C PRO A 220 19.16 1.01 -6.93
N HIS A 221 18.82 -0.21 -7.34
CA HIS A 221 17.68 -0.51 -8.20
C HIS A 221 16.64 -1.35 -7.44
N PRO A 222 15.86 -0.74 -6.55
CA PRO A 222 14.75 -1.39 -5.89
C PRO A 222 13.60 -1.62 -6.89
N ASP A 223 12.76 -2.61 -6.61
CA ASP A 223 11.52 -2.81 -7.35
C ASP A 223 10.43 -1.83 -6.88
N TYR A 224 10.45 -0.62 -7.42
CA TYR A 224 9.46 0.40 -7.09
C TYR A 224 8.02 -0.02 -7.44
N ILE A 225 7.83 -0.88 -8.46
CA ILE A 225 6.50 -1.34 -8.85
C ILE A 225 5.95 -2.21 -7.73
N ALA A 226 6.70 -3.22 -7.29
CA ALA A 226 6.29 -4.08 -6.18
C ALA A 226 6.06 -3.29 -4.89
N MET A 227 6.91 -2.31 -4.57
CA MET A 227 6.72 -1.46 -3.39
C MET A 227 5.44 -0.61 -3.47
N HIS A 228 5.14 -0.03 -4.63
CA HIS A 228 3.92 0.77 -4.83
C HIS A 228 2.66 -0.08 -4.86
N GLU A 229 2.72 -1.28 -5.46
CA GLU A 229 1.62 -2.23 -5.40
C GLU A 229 1.34 -2.62 -3.94
N LEU A 230 2.37 -2.99 -3.18
CA LEU A 230 2.21 -3.26 -1.75
C LEU A 230 1.59 -2.09 -0.98
N ALA A 231 2.00 -0.86 -1.29
CA ALA A 231 1.42 0.34 -0.69
C ALA A 231 -0.06 0.50 -1.00
N ARG A 232 -0.49 0.18 -2.23
CA ARG A 232 -1.90 0.13 -2.62
C ARG A 232 -2.66 -0.92 -1.81
N HIS A 233 -2.12 -2.13 -1.64
CA HIS A 233 -2.81 -3.16 -0.84
C HIS A 233 -2.95 -2.80 0.63
N VAL A 234 -1.90 -2.25 1.25
CA VAL A 234 -1.94 -1.76 2.65
C VAL A 234 -2.92 -0.59 2.80
N MET A 235 -2.97 0.31 1.80
CA MET A 235 -3.93 1.42 1.78
C MET A 235 -5.38 0.91 1.73
N HIS A 236 -5.69 -0.05 0.85
CA HIS A 236 -7.02 -0.66 0.80
C HIS A 236 -7.38 -1.34 2.13
N SER A 237 -6.42 -2.02 2.78
CA SER A 237 -6.65 -2.63 4.11
C SER A 237 -6.99 -1.58 5.17
N SER A 238 -6.35 -0.41 5.12
CA SER A 238 -6.68 0.72 6.00
C SER A 238 -8.08 1.26 5.71
N GLU A 239 -8.44 1.47 4.44
CA GLU A 239 -9.76 1.94 4.00
C GLU A 239 -10.90 1.03 4.46
N VAL A 240 -10.78 -0.29 4.24
CA VAL A 240 -11.86 -1.22 4.61
C VAL A 240 -12.01 -1.39 6.12
N SER A 241 -10.91 -1.31 6.88
CA SER A 241 -10.97 -1.38 8.35
C SER A 241 -11.53 -0.09 8.97
N GLU A 242 -11.30 1.07 8.34
CA GLU A 242 -11.96 2.33 8.71
C GLU A 242 -13.47 2.26 8.44
N THR A 243 -13.86 1.78 7.26
CA THR A 243 -15.28 1.58 6.93
C THR A 243 -15.94 0.62 7.94
N ALA A 244 -15.27 -0.45 8.34
CA ALA A 244 -15.78 -1.38 9.34
C ALA A 244 -15.94 -0.74 10.73
N LEU A 245 -15.11 0.24 11.11
CA LEU A 245 -15.33 1.03 12.33
C LEU A 245 -16.63 1.83 12.23
N ASP A 246 -16.88 2.49 11.11
CA ASP A 246 -18.11 3.27 10.87
C ASP A 246 -19.37 2.38 10.89
N VAL A 247 -19.26 1.14 10.39
CA VAL A 247 -20.33 0.13 10.49
C VAL A 247 -20.63 -0.21 11.95
N ILE A 248 -19.61 -0.39 12.79
CA ILE A 248 -19.80 -0.67 14.22
C ILE A 248 -20.32 0.55 14.97
N ASP A 249 -19.87 1.76 14.64
CA ASP A 249 -20.41 3.01 15.18
C ASP A 249 -21.90 3.16 14.87
N SER A 250 -22.29 2.93 13.60
CA SER A 250 -23.69 2.94 13.17
C SER A 250 -24.54 1.89 13.91
N MET A 251 -23.96 0.72 14.18
CA MET A 251 -24.61 -0.34 14.96
C MET A 251 -24.82 0.08 16.43
N LEU A 252 -23.84 0.74 17.05
CA LEU A 252 -23.96 1.25 18.42
C LEU A 252 -25.00 2.35 18.52
N GLU A 253 -25.03 3.29 17.57
CA GLU A 253 -26.06 4.34 17.52
C GLU A 253 -27.47 3.74 17.43
N GLU A 254 -27.64 2.72 16.60
CA GLU A 254 -28.93 2.06 16.45
C GLU A 254 -29.31 1.24 17.68
N LEU A 255 -28.35 0.60 18.34
CA LEU A 255 -28.56 -0.06 19.63
C LEU A 255 -29.05 0.94 20.69
N GLU A 256 -28.47 2.13 20.77
CA GLU A 256 -28.94 3.18 21.67
C GLU A 256 -30.38 3.62 21.35
N ARG A 257 -30.73 3.74 20.06
CA ARG A 257 -32.10 4.05 19.63
C ARG A 257 -33.07 2.96 20.04
N TYR A 258 -32.69 1.69 19.88
CA TYR A 258 -33.47 0.54 20.31
C TYR A 258 -33.72 0.59 21.83
N GLN A 259 -32.66 0.79 22.62
CA GLN A 259 -32.75 0.87 24.09
C GLN A 259 -33.67 2.02 24.54
N LYS A 260 -33.51 3.23 23.98
CA LYS A 260 -34.36 4.39 24.30
C LYS A 260 -35.85 4.12 24.04
N LYS A 261 -36.17 3.49 22.91
CA LYS A 261 -37.55 3.16 22.52
C LYS A 261 -38.19 2.13 23.44
N HIS A 262 -37.43 1.11 23.85
CA HIS A 262 -37.92 0.05 24.74
C HIS A 262 -37.91 0.44 26.22
N HIS A 263 -37.05 1.36 26.66
CA HIS A 263 -37.08 1.92 28.01
C HIS A 263 -38.36 2.71 28.32
N HIS A 264 -38.94 3.43 27.35
CA HIS A 264 -40.18 4.18 27.57
C HIS A 264 -41.44 3.29 27.72
N HIS A 265 -41.37 2.01 27.37
CA HIS A 265 -42.50 1.07 27.47
C HIS A 265 -42.39 0.10 28.65
N HIS A 266 -41.34 0.15 29.46
CA HIS A 266 -41.18 -0.69 30.65
C HIS A 266 -41.27 0.14 31.95
N HIS A 267 -42.23 -0.21 32.80
CA HIS A 267 -42.22 0.15 34.22
C HIS A 267 -40.89 -0.29 34.87
N PRO A 268 -40.40 0.41 35.92
CA PRO A 268 -39.18 0.02 36.62
C PRO A 268 -39.33 -1.41 37.16
N GLN A 269 -38.62 -2.35 36.54
CA GLN A 269 -38.54 -3.73 37.00
C GLN A 269 -37.51 -3.85 38.13
N PRO A 270 -37.67 -4.86 39.02
CA PRO A 270 -36.83 -5.02 40.20
C PRO A 270 -35.34 -5.24 39.86
N PRO A 271 -34.42 -4.85 40.76
CA PRO A 271 -32.97 -4.70 40.51
C PRO A 271 -32.17 -6.01 40.31
N HIS A 272 -32.81 -7.14 40.00
CA HIS A 272 -32.18 -8.47 40.04
C HIS A 272 -32.18 -9.26 38.72
N THR A 273 -32.68 -8.72 37.61
CA THR A 273 -32.43 -9.31 36.29
C THR A 273 -31.11 -8.78 35.75
N ASN A 274 -30.09 -9.64 35.68
CA ASN A 274 -28.85 -9.39 34.95
C ASN A 274 -29.19 -9.18 33.46
N HIS A 275 -29.55 -7.96 33.08
CA HIS A 275 -29.73 -7.61 31.68
C HIS A 275 -28.34 -7.61 31.03
N LEU A 276 -28.10 -8.58 30.16
CA LEU A 276 -26.92 -8.59 29.30
C LEU A 276 -26.95 -7.33 28.43
N ASP A 277 -26.00 -6.41 28.65
CA ASP A 277 -25.85 -5.21 27.82
C ASP A 277 -24.98 -5.51 26.59
N PRO A 278 -25.57 -5.70 25.39
CA PRO A 278 -24.80 -5.96 24.18
C PRO A 278 -23.86 -4.79 23.80
N ALA A 279 -24.10 -3.57 24.30
CA ALA A 279 -23.26 -2.41 23.98
C ALA A 279 -21.85 -2.54 24.54
N SER A 280 -21.69 -3.15 25.73
CA SER A 280 -20.38 -3.40 26.34
C SER A 280 -19.49 -4.24 25.42
N GLU A 281 -20.02 -5.35 24.92
CA GLU A 281 -19.30 -6.27 24.06
C GLU A 281 -19.02 -5.65 22.67
N ILE A 282 -19.99 -4.97 22.06
CA ILE A 282 -19.78 -4.29 20.77
C ILE A 282 -18.72 -3.17 20.91
N ARG A 283 -18.71 -2.41 22.01
CA ARG A 283 -17.67 -1.40 22.28
C ARG A 283 -16.29 -2.01 22.45
N ARG A 284 -16.18 -3.18 23.09
CA ARG A 284 -14.91 -3.93 23.16
C ARG A 284 -14.41 -4.26 21.75
N HIS A 285 -15.26 -4.82 20.89
CA HIS A 285 -14.91 -5.15 19.52
C HIS A 285 -14.48 -3.92 18.72
N ARG A 286 -15.23 -2.82 18.82
CA ARG A 286 -14.89 -1.54 18.20
C ARG A 286 -13.50 -1.05 18.62
N SER A 287 -13.20 -1.11 19.93
CA SER A 287 -11.90 -0.69 20.46
C SER A 287 -10.76 -1.55 19.89
N LEU A 288 -10.99 -2.86 19.77
CA LEU A 288 -10.00 -3.78 19.19
C LEU A 288 -9.83 -3.54 17.67
N LEU A 289 -10.93 -3.35 16.92
CA LEU A 289 -10.84 -2.99 15.49
C LEU A 289 -10.09 -1.68 15.30
N LYS A 290 -10.27 -0.71 16.20
CA LYS A 290 -9.56 0.57 16.14
C LYS A 290 -8.05 0.37 16.29
N ALA A 291 -7.62 -0.50 17.20
CA ALA A 291 -6.21 -0.84 17.35
C ALA A 291 -5.65 -1.52 16.09
N ILE A 292 -6.42 -2.45 15.50
CA ILE A 292 -6.07 -3.13 14.24
C ILE A 292 -5.95 -2.14 13.07
N HIS A 293 -6.91 -1.22 12.93
CA HIS A 293 -6.91 -0.17 11.91
C HIS A 293 -5.69 0.76 12.07
N LEU A 294 -5.41 1.23 13.29
CA LEU A 294 -4.25 2.09 13.56
C LEU A 294 -2.92 1.40 13.21
N ARG A 295 -2.83 0.08 13.41
CA ARG A 295 -1.68 -0.71 12.98
C ARG A 295 -1.55 -0.77 11.45
N SER A 296 -2.66 -0.92 10.72
CA SER A 296 -2.66 -0.86 9.25
C SER A 296 -2.19 0.51 8.74
N ARG A 297 -2.69 1.60 9.36
CA ARG A 297 -2.26 2.97 9.03
C ARG A 297 -0.77 3.20 9.32
N ALA A 298 -0.27 2.73 10.46
CA ALA A 298 1.15 2.81 10.79
C ALA A 298 2.03 2.01 9.81
N LEU A 299 1.52 0.89 9.30
CA LEU A 299 2.19 0.09 8.27
C LEU A 299 2.26 0.85 6.93
N HIS A 300 1.19 1.53 6.55
CA HIS A 300 1.15 2.38 5.35
C HIS A 300 2.20 3.49 5.41
N GLU A 301 2.24 4.25 6.52
CA GLU A 301 3.23 5.31 6.73
C GLU A 301 4.66 4.79 6.72
N ARG A 302 4.88 3.61 7.30
CA ARG A 302 6.20 2.98 7.28
C ARG A 302 6.63 2.62 5.87
N LEU A 303 5.76 1.97 5.09
CA LEU A 303 6.09 1.61 3.71
C LEU A 303 6.33 2.83 2.83
N ARG A 304 5.58 3.92 3.03
CA ARG A 304 5.83 5.20 2.36
C ARG A 304 7.23 5.74 2.68
N ASN A 305 7.66 5.65 3.93
CA ASN A 305 9.02 6.05 4.32
C ASN A 305 10.09 5.16 3.67
N GLU A 306 9.86 3.86 3.55
CA GLU A 306 10.77 2.95 2.83
C GLU A 306 10.88 3.29 1.34
N ILE A 307 9.78 3.59 0.66
CA ILE A 307 9.78 4.03 -0.75
C ILE A 307 10.61 5.31 -0.91
N ASN A 308 10.43 6.29 -0.03
CA ASN A 308 11.19 7.54 -0.06
C ASN A 308 12.69 7.30 0.19
N LEU A 309 13.03 6.43 1.15
CA LEU A 309 14.43 6.05 1.40
C LEU A 309 15.05 5.41 0.17
N ALA A 310 14.34 4.48 -0.47
CA ALA A 310 14.76 3.80 -1.68
C ALA A 310 15.04 4.80 -2.82
N PHE A 311 14.15 5.78 -3.01
CA PHE A 311 14.32 6.87 -3.97
C PHE A 311 15.58 7.71 -3.71
N HIS A 312 15.82 8.10 -2.45
CA HIS A 312 17.00 8.88 -2.09
C HIS A 312 18.30 8.09 -2.32
N ILE A 313 18.33 6.79 -2.02
CA ILE A 313 19.49 5.93 -2.26
C ILE A 313 19.78 5.83 -3.77
N SER A 314 18.74 5.62 -4.58
CA SER A 314 18.86 5.53 -6.03
C SER A 314 19.40 6.83 -6.63
N THR A 315 18.82 7.97 -6.23
CA THR A 315 19.26 9.31 -6.64
C THR A 315 20.71 9.58 -6.22
N GLN A 316 21.11 9.15 -5.03
CA GLN A 316 22.48 9.29 -4.54
C GLN A 316 23.47 8.46 -5.37
N ALA A 317 23.12 7.22 -5.71
CA ALA A 317 23.96 6.38 -6.56
C ALA A 317 24.12 6.97 -7.96
N ASP A 318 23.05 7.47 -8.58
CA ASP A 318 23.09 8.15 -9.88
C ASP A 318 23.97 9.41 -9.83
N SER A 319 23.88 10.18 -8.74
CA SER A 319 24.74 11.36 -8.53
C SER A 319 26.22 11.00 -8.47
N LEU A 320 26.57 9.88 -7.82
CA LEU A 320 27.95 9.39 -7.77
C LEU A 320 28.44 8.93 -9.15
N VAL A 321 27.57 8.27 -9.93
CA VAL A 321 27.87 7.88 -11.32
C VAL A 321 28.07 9.11 -12.20
N GLN A 322 27.19 10.10 -12.12
CA GLN A 322 27.30 11.36 -12.86
C GLN A 322 28.57 12.13 -12.49
N GLN A 323 28.93 12.17 -11.20
CA GLN A 323 30.19 12.76 -10.77
C GLN A 323 31.39 12.05 -11.41
N LYS A 324 31.39 10.71 -11.44
CA LYS A 324 32.44 9.92 -12.10
C LYS A 324 32.49 10.21 -13.60
N ILE A 325 31.36 10.23 -14.28
CA ILE A 325 31.26 10.58 -15.70
C ILE A 325 31.79 12.00 -15.95
N ALA A 326 31.41 12.98 -15.14
CA ALA A 326 31.90 14.35 -15.25
C ALA A 326 33.42 14.44 -15.07
N THR A 327 34.00 13.69 -14.12
CA THR A 327 35.46 13.65 -13.95
C THR A 327 36.17 13.01 -15.13
N LEU A 328 35.61 11.94 -15.71
CA LEU A 328 36.17 11.28 -16.88
C LEU A 328 36.03 12.15 -18.13
N SER A 329 34.87 12.76 -18.34
CA SER A 329 34.60 13.71 -19.42
C SER A 329 35.51 14.94 -19.33
N ARG A 330 35.79 15.44 -18.12
CA ARG A 330 36.77 16.53 -17.93
C ARG A 330 38.18 16.13 -18.33
N ARG A 331 38.60 14.90 -18.02
CA ARG A 331 39.92 14.37 -18.44
C ARG A 331 39.99 14.20 -19.95
N ASP A 332 38.95 13.65 -20.54
CA ASP A 332 38.82 13.50 -22.00
C ASP A 332 38.87 14.86 -22.69
N SER A 333 38.09 15.83 -22.22
CA SER A 333 38.10 17.21 -22.71
C SER A 333 39.50 17.85 -22.67
N ASN A 334 40.27 17.62 -21.60
CA ASN A 334 41.64 18.10 -21.50
C ASN A 334 42.57 17.42 -22.53
N ALA A 335 42.41 16.11 -22.75
CA ALA A 335 43.19 15.38 -23.74
C ALA A 335 42.86 15.83 -25.17
N THR A 336 41.57 15.94 -25.52
CA THR A 336 41.11 16.46 -26.82
C THR A 336 41.63 17.87 -27.05
N ARG A 337 41.56 18.76 -26.03
CA ARG A 337 42.13 20.11 -26.13
C ARG A 337 43.61 20.08 -26.48
N THR A 338 44.37 19.16 -25.88
CA THR A 338 45.80 19.01 -26.16
C THR A 338 46.05 18.58 -27.61
N ILE A 339 45.29 17.59 -28.12
CA ILE A 339 45.39 17.14 -29.51
C ILE A 339 45.04 18.26 -30.49
N SER A 340 43.97 19.03 -30.21
CA SER A 340 43.60 20.18 -31.04
C SER A 340 44.69 21.24 -31.06
N ILE A 341 45.34 21.53 -29.92
CA ILE A 341 46.46 22.47 -29.86
C ILE A 341 47.65 21.96 -30.70
N LEU A 342 47.99 20.67 -30.63
CA LEU A 342 49.05 20.09 -31.47
C LEU A 342 48.71 20.19 -32.96
N GLY A 343 47.46 19.95 -33.34
CA GLY A 343 46.98 20.13 -34.71
C GLY A 343 47.13 21.57 -35.20
N LEU A 344 46.78 22.56 -34.37
CA LEU A 344 46.94 23.98 -34.69
C LEU A 344 48.41 24.39 -34.90
N VAL A 345 49.36 23.74 -34.21
CA VAL A 345 50.79 24.01 -34.35
C VAL A 345 51.38 23.32 -35.58
N PHE A 346 51.10 22.02 -35.76
CA PHE A 346 51.75 21.21 -36.80
C PHE A 346 51.15 21.37 -38.19
N LEU A 347 49.84 21.61 -38.33
CA LEU A 347 49.17 21.65 -39.63
C LEU A 347 49.66 22.82 -40.51
N PRO A 348 49.77 24.06 -40.01
CA PRO A 348 50.28 25.16 -40.84
C PRO A 348 51.79 25.00 -41.14
N GLY A 349 52.58 24.50 -40.18
CA GLY A 349 54.01 24.24 -40.37
C GLY A 349 54.28 23.17 -41.43
N THR A 350 53.54 22.05 -41.39
CA THR A 350 53.68 20.97 -42.38
C THR A 350 53.18 21.39 -43.76
N PHE A 351 52.10 22.17 -43.86
CA PHE A 351 51.62 22.72 -45.13
C PHE A 351 52.65 23.62 -45.81
N ILE A 352 53.22 24.57 -45.06
CA ILE A 352 54.29 25.45 -45.55
C ILE A 352 55.55 24.64 -45.89
N SER A 353 55.92 23.67 -45.06
CA SER A 353 57.03 22.74 -45.37
C SER A 353 56.81 21.97 -46.66
N ALA A 354 55.59 21.49 -46.94
CA ALA A 354 55.28 20.74 -48.17
C ALA A 354 55.40 21.63 -49.42
N ILE A 355 54.89 22.86 -49.36
CA ILE A 355 55.01 23.84 -50.46
C ILE A 355 56.48 24.12 -50.78
N PHE A 356 57.29 24.34 -49.75
CA PHE A 356 58.70 24.72 -49.90
C PHE A 356 59.65 23.53 -50.11
N SER A 357 59.26 22.30 -49.72
CA SER A 357 60.06 21.08 -49.89
C SER A 357 60.37 20.78 -51.36
N MET A 358 59.49 21.15 -52.27
CA MET A 358 59.68 20.93 -53.72
C MET A 358 60.65 21.94 -54.35
N SER A 359 60.92 23.08 -53.70
CA SER A 359 61.60 24.21 -54.34
C SER A 359 63.01 24.50 -53.79
N PHE A 360 63.39 23.97 -52.63
CA PHE A 360 64.66 24.30 -51.96
C PHE A 360 65.73 23.20 -51.96
N PHE A 361 65.38 21.94 -52.26
CA PHE A 361 66.34 20.84 -52.35
C PHE A 361 66.65 20.54 -53.83
N ASN A 362 67.84 20.92 -54.30
CA ASN A 362 68.34 20.51 -55.62
C ASN A 362 69.40 19.42 -55.46
N TYR A 363 69.11 18.21 -55.93
CA TYR A 363 70.09 17.13 -55.99
C TYR A 363 70.99 17.31 -57.21
N GLN A 364 72.25 17.69 -57.00
CA GLN A 364 73.25 17.75 -58.08
C GLN A 364 73.88 16.36 -58.28
N GLN A 365 73.59 15.73 -59.43
CA GLN A 365 74.16 14.44 -59.83
C GLN A 365 75.69 14.53 -59.97
N PRO A 366 76.44 13.45 -59.65
CA PRO A 366 77.89 13.48 -59.72
C PRO A 366 78.34 13.61 -61.17
N SER A 367 79.08 14.67 -61.46
CA SER A 367 79.87 14.82 -62.69
C SER A 367 81.35 14.91 -62.31
N ASN A 368 82.21 14.47 -63.24
CA ASN A 368 83.53 13.84 -63.05
C ASN A 368 84.60 14.45 -62.11
N HIS A 369 84.36 15.52 -61.34
CA HIS A 369 85.33 16.07 -60.39
C HIS A 369 84.76 16.57 -59.04
N SER A 370 83.58 16.14 -58.60
CA SER A 370 83.10 16.44 -57.24
C SER A 370 82.21 15.33 -56.66
N PRO A 371 82.37 14.93 -55.39
CA PRO A 371 81.47 13.97 -54.75
C PRO A 371 80.06 14.57 -54.67
N ALA A 372 79.03 13.72 -54.74
CA ALA A 372 77.63 14.14 -54.64
C ALA A 372 77.42 14.93 -53.33
N SER A 373 77.17 16.23 -53.45
CA SER A 373 76.91 17.12 -52.31
C SER A 373 75.44 17.53 -52.31
N TRP A 374 74.77 17.34 -51.17
CA TRP A 374 73.46 17.92 -50.93
C TRP A 374 73.63 19.43 -50.73
N ALA A 375 73.33 20.24 -51.76
CA ALA A 375 73.40 21.70 -51.67
C ALA A 375 72.07 22.25 -51.13
N MET A 376 72.09 22.73 -49.89
CA MET A 376 70.97 23.46 -49.28
C MET A 376 70.94 24.89 -49.86
N SER A 377 69.78 25.37 -50.34
CA SER A 377 69.65 26.74 -50.85
C SER A 377 69.92 27.80 -49.75
N GLU A 378 70.70 28.85 -50.06
CA GLU A 378 70.96 29.99 -49.15
C GLU A 378 69.69 30.74 -48.72
N LYS A 379 68.57 30.57 -49.44
CA LYS A 379 67.27 31.20 -49.14
C LYS A 379 66.43 30.42 -48.13
N PHE A 380 66.98 29.40 -47.46
CA PHE A 380 66.26 28.62 -46.45
C PHE A 380 65.68 29.48 -45.30
N TRP A 381 66.25 30.67 -45.03
CA TRP A 381 65.71 31.59 -44.04
C TRP A 381 64.27 32.07 -44.34
N ILE A 382 63.85 32.13 -45.62
CA ILE A 382 62.49 32.53 -46.02
C ILE A 382 61.42 31.57 -45.50
N TYR A 383 61.74 30.28 -45.32
CA TYR A 383 60.83 29.31 -44.72
C TYR A 383 60.40 29.75 -43.31
N TRP A 384 61.36 30.15 -42.47
CA TRP A 384 61.08 30.58 -41.09
C TRP A 384 60.28 31.88 -41.03
N VAL A 385 60.56 32.81 -41.97
CA VAL A 385 59.85 34.09 -42.08
C VAL A 385 58.38 33.92 -42.44
N VAL A 386 58.02 32.87 -43.19
CA VAL A 386 56.62 32.61 -43.57
C VAL A 386 55.92 31.65 -42.59
N ALA A 387 56.61 30.61 -42.13
CA ALA A 387 56.01 29.58 -41.27
C ALA A 387 55.63 30.10 -39.88
N ILE A 388 56.47 30.94 -39.25
CA ILE A 388 56.22 31.46 -37.90
C ILE A 388 55.01 32.41 -37.86
N PRO A 389 54.85 33.41 -38.74
CA PRO A 389 53.68 34.28 -38.72
C PRO A 389 52.38 33.54 -39.01
N VAL A 390 52.38 32.60 -39.97
CA VAL A 390 51.18 31.84 -40.32
C VAL A 390 50.70 30.99 -39.13
N THR A 391 51.63 30.31 -38.44
CA THR A 391 51.30 29.53 -37.23
C THR A 391 50.78 30.41 -36.08
N LEU A 392 51.37 31.59 -35.86
CA LEU A 392 50.90 32.56 -34.86
C LEU A 392 49.50 33.09 -35.19
N ILE A 393 49.21 33.39 -36.45
CA ILE A 393 47.88 33.84 -36.89
C ILE A 393 46.84 32.75 -36.65
N THR A 394 47.13 31.49 -36.99
CA THR A 394 46.18 30.37 -36.78
C THR A 394 45.87 30.15 -35.30
N ILE A 395 46.88 30.26 -34.42
CA ILE A 395 46.68 30.15 -32.97
C ILE A 395 45.90 31.37 -32.45
N GLY A 396 46.22 32.58 -32.93
CA GLY A 396 45.54 33.81 -32.54
C GLY A 396 44.05 33.83 -32.89
N VAL A 397 43.68 33.37 -34.10
CA VAL A 397 42.27 33.24 -34.53
C VAL A 397 41.52 32.25 -33.64
N TRP A 398 42.12 31.08 -33.35
CA TRP A 398 41.50 30.09 -32.48
C TRP A 398 41.33 30.61 -31.05
N TRP A 399 42.34 31.28 -30.49
CA TRP A 399 42.27 31.87 -29.16
C TRP A 399 41.12 32.88 -29.08
N TYR A 400 41.01 33.77 -30.07
CA TYR A 400 39.95 34.77 -30.14
C TYR A 400 38.55 34.11 -30.19
N TRP A 401 38.36 33.08 -31.01
CA TRP A 401 37.12 32.31 -31.02
C TRP A 401 36.83 31.60 -29.70
N GLN A 402 37.84 31.04 -29.04
CA GLN A 402 37.65 30.36 -27.77
C GLN A 402 37.28 31.33 -26.63
N GLN A 403 37.79 32.57 -26.63
CA GLN A 403 37.37 33.59 -25.68
C GLN A 403 35.92 34.02 -25.89
N GLN A 404 35.50 34.25 -27.14
CA GLN A 404 34.10 34.61 -27.42
C GLN A 404 33.10 33.53 -27.00
N GLN A 405 33.46 32.25 -27.13
CA GLN A 405 32.62 31.13 -26.68
C GLN A 405 32.50 31.02 -25.15
N GLN A 406 33.47 31.56 -24.39
CA GLN A 406 33.42 31.59 -22.92
C GLN A 406 32.55 32.74 -22.39
N GLU A 407 32.36 33.81 -23.17
CA GLU A 407 31.58 34.99 -22.76
C GLU A 407 30.09 34.93 -23.09
N THR A 408 29.57 33.81 -23.61
CA THR A 408 28.13 33.55 -23.66
C THR A 408 27.68 32.55 -22.58
N PRO A 409 27.64 32.92 -21.28
CA PRO A 409 26.69 32.29 -20.38
C PRO A 409 25.31 32.80 -20.77
N ASN A 410 24.49 31.92 -21.35
CA ASN A 410 23.10 32.19 -21.67
C ASN A 410 22.33 32.43 -20.35
N HIS A 411 22.35 33.67 -19.87
CA HIS A 411 21.52 34.14 -18.75
C HIS A 411 20.19 34.63 -19.34
N ASN A 412 19.37 33.70 -19.80
CA ASN A 412 17.97 33.98 -20.08
C ASN A 412 17.11 32.72 -19.87
N ASN A 413 16.87 32.40 -18.60
CA ASN A 413 15.60 31.84 -18.15
C ASN A 413 15.50 31.97 -16.63
N ASN A 414 15.06 33.14 -16.18
CA ASN A 414 14.28 33.24 -14.97
C ASN A 414 12.81 33.13 -15.40
N ASN A 415 12.11 32.07 -14.99
CA ASN A 415 10.96 32.16 -14.08
C ASN A 415 10.32 30.79 -13.87
N ASN A 416 10.16 30.44 -12.59
CA ASN A 416 9.43 29.31 -11.99
C ASN A 416 10.24 27.99 -12.00
N VAL A 417 10.68 27.42 -10.88
CA VAL A 417 10.00 27.23 -9.58
C VAL A 417 11.01 27.23 -8.42
N ASP A 418 10.51 27.69 -7.29
CA ASP A 418 11.08 27.94 -5.96
C ASP A 418 11.89 26.82 -5.27
N GLU A 419 12.75 27.30 -4.34
CA GLU A 419 13.14 26.74 -3.03
C GLU A 419 13.88 25.38 -2.97
N SER A 420 14.88 25.10 -2.14
CA SER A 420 15.56 25.74 -1.00
C SER A 420 16.85 24.92 -0.68
N PRO A 421 17.76 25.34 0.22
CA PRO A 421 19.20 25.12 0.05
C PRO A 421 19.86 24.11 1.00
N ALA A 422 20.95 23.52 0.54
CA ALA A 422 22.07 23.00 1.32
C ALA A 422 23.35 23.24 0.48
N SER A 423 24.51 23.66 0.94
CA SER A 423 25.10 23.76 2.27
C SER A 423 26.33 24.67 2.13
N LYS A 424 26.38 25.78 2.88
CA LYS A 424 27.64 26.51 3.13
C LYS A 424 28.28 25.90 4.37
N LYS A 425 29.37 25.14 4.17
CA LYS A 425 30.27 24.75 5.25
C LYS A 425 30.85 26.02 5.89
N LYS A 426 30.47 26.28 7.15
CA LYS A 426 31.27 27.06 8.10
C LYS A 426 31.58 26.16 9.28
N ASN A 427 32.87 26.11 9.60
CA ASN A 427 33.40 25.46 10.80
C ASN A 427 32.70 26.04 12.03
N PHE A 428 32.06 25.18 12.82
CA PHE A 428 31.59 25.52 14.16
C PHE A 428 31.95 24.39 15.11
N SER A 429 32.90 24.68 16.00
CA SER A 429 33.27 23.88 17.16
C SER A 429 32.16 23.92 18.20
N LEU A 430 31.69 22.75 18.64
CA LEU A 430 30.74 22.60 19.74
C LEU A 430 31.42 22.87 21.10
N PRO A 431 30.85 23.71 21.98
CA PRO A 431 31.03 23.54 23.41
C PRO A 431 30.01 22.53 23.93
N LEU A 432 30.49 21.50 24.63
CA LEU A 432 29.67 20.68 25.52
C LEU A 432 29.11 21.59 26.62
N ARG A 433 27.79 21.79 26.63
CA ARG A 433 27.08 22.38 27.77
C ARG A 433 25.98 21.42 28.21
N SER A 434 26.23 20.74 29.32
CA SER A 434 25.21 20.07 30.11
C SER A 434 24.20 21.11 30.62
N HIS A 435 22.93 20.88 30.36
CA HIS A 435 21.87 21.52 31.13
C HIS A 435 20.94 20.44 31.68
N THR A 436 21.20 20.15 32.96
CA THR A 436 20.22 19.71 33.94
C THR A 436 19.01 20.64 33.92
N VAL A 437 17.81 20.06 33.85
CA VAL A 437 16.54 20.74 34.12
C VAL A 437 16.38 20.86 35.63
N PRO A 438 16.05 22.03 36.19
CA PRO A 438 15.72 22.15 37.60
C PRO A 438 14.33 21.57 37.88
N ILE A 439 14.27 20.62 38.81
CA ILE A 439 13.05 20.12 39.43
C ILE A 439 12.69 21.10 40.55
N ASP A 440 11.54 21.76 40.44
CA ASP A 440 10.97 22.55 41.55
C ASP A 440 10.13 21.60 42.45
N PRO A 441 10.39 21.49 43.77
CA PRO A 441 9.77 20.49 44.61
C PRO A 441 8.53 21.09 45.29
N LYS A 442 7.34 20.86 44.71
CA LYS A 442 6.04 20.86 45.41
C LYS A 442 4.92 20.49 44.44
N GLU A 443 4.60 19.20 44.38
CA GLU A 443 3.23 18.69 44.41
C GLU A 443 3.27 17.15 44.31
N THR A 444 3.33 16.52 45.47
CA THR A 444 3.09 15.09 45.64
C THR A 444 1.59 14.84 45.44
N LYS A 445 1.20 14.30 44.29
CA LYS A 445 -0.06 13.56 44.14
C LYS A 445 0.24 12.18 43.55
N THR A 446 0.40 11.25 44.48
CA THR A 446 0.32 9.80 44.33
C THR A 446 -0.94 9.39 43.58
N PHE A 447 -0.82 8.62 42.51
CA PHE A 447 -1.85 7.65 42.12
C PHE A 447 -1.21 6.37 41.54
N PRO A 448 -1.85 5.20 41.76
CA PRO A 448 -1.16 3.93 41.90
C PRO A 448 -1.00 3.18 40.57
N CYS A 449 0.04 2.36 40.53
CA CYS A 449 0.14 1.27 39.57
C CYS A 449 -0.92 0.21 39.87
N TYR A 450 -1.74 -0.11 38.86
CA TYR A 450 -2.23 -1.45 38.57
C TYR A 450 -2.14 -1.67 37.06
#